data_AF-F9W606-F1
#
_entry.id   AF-F9W606-F1
#
_cell.length_a   1.000
_cell.length_b   1.000
_cell.length_c   1.000
_cell.angle_alpha   90.00
_cell.angle_beta   90.00
_cell.angle_gamma   90.00
#
_symmetry.space_group_name_H-M   'P 1'
#
loop_
_entity.id
_entity.type
_entity.pdbx_description
1 polymer ?
#
loop_
_entity_poly.entity_id
_entity_poly.type
_entity_poly.pdbx_seq_one_letter_code
_entity_poly.pdbx_strand_id
1 'polypeptide(L)'
;MDALNPQDFDSRTATHYYLCILSEIPHPVTLRMISSAFVFEPECEAVEKLRTMGCNIVPYRLHVFKEPLPLKFGLVEFYIYHTTEGETADPAEVHELFLDWMGTVLRLQISGLNSLIALGQPSELYSATPFLTELSRVCSFFNSGAIDDLDKVRTFILSKVRFNCDGLNAHVNARARVSEAVEMGSGEVVAEDRGNARGSVTEWKSVGKLQLSMISPEEMLWLSKQHRQFPPVSVQGKTITYNTVTVDAFLRESLAPLIEVP
;
A
#
# COMPACT_ATOMS: atom_id res chain seq x y z
N MET A 1 -17.58 9.79 -25.47
CA MET A 1 -17.01 9.17 -24.25
C MET A 1 -15.90 8.26 -24.75
N ASP A 2 -14.72 8.83 -24.91
CA ASP A 2 -13.56 8.04 -25.30
C ASP A 2 -13.15 7.18 -24.12
N ALA A 3 -13.09 5.87 -24.35
CA ALA A 3 -12.60 4.93 -23.36
C ALA A 3 -11.14 5.27 -23.07
N LEU A 4 -10.85 5.64 -21.82
CA LEU A 4 -9.49 5.77 -21.30
C LEU A 4 -8.75 4.46 -21.61
N ASN A 5 -7.83 4.49 -22.56
CA ASN A 5 -7.00 3.35 -22.90
C ASN A 5 -6.03 3.12 -21.73
N PRO A 6 -6.14 2.03 -20.95
CA PRO A 6 -5.32 1.80 -19.76
C PRO A 6 -3.85 1.44 -20.07
N GLN A 7 -3.41 1.55 -21.33
CA GLN A 7 -2.22 0.86 -21.83
C GLN A 7 -0.88 1.54 -21.50
N ASP A 8 -0.86 2.80 -21.04
CA ASP A 8 0.38 3.55 -20.82
C ASP A 8 0.63 3.94 -19.33
N PHE A 9 0.00 3.24 -18.38
CA PHE A 9 0.26 3.51 -16.95
C PHE A 9 1.56 2.85 -16.47
N ASP A 10 2.55 3.67 -16.09
CA ASP A 10 3.74 3.25 -15.36
C ASP A 10 3.65 3.73 -13.89
N SER A 11 3.51 2.79 -12.96
CA SER A 11 3.44 3.07 -11.52
C SER A 11 4.73 3.68 -10.95
N ARG A 12 5.83 3.64 -11.71
CA ARG A 12 7.12 4.22 -11.31
C ARG A 12 7.19 5.73 -11.51
N THR A 13 6.44 6.26 -12.48
CA THR A 13 6.43 7.68 -12.83
C THR A 13 5.14 8.37 -12.41
N ALA A 14 4.15 7.62 -11.93
CA ALA A 14 2.90 8.16 -11.44
C ALA A 14 3.08 8.94 -10.13
N THR A 15 2.72 10.24 -10.13
CA THR A 15 2.72 11.08 -8.93
C THR A 15 1.75 10.53 -7.88
N HIS A 16 0.56 10.12 -8.31
CA HIS A 16 -0.46 9.55 -7.45
C HIS A 16 -0.75 8.10 -7.82
N TYR A 17 -0.29 7.20 -6.95
CA TYR A 17 -0.48 5.77 -7.08
C TYR A 17 -0.75 5.18 -5.70
N TYR A 18 -1.90 4.56 -5.51
CA TYR A 18 -2.38 4.14 -4.21
C TYR A 18 -2.54 2.63 -4.18
N LEU A 19 -1.87 2.00 -3.22
CA LEU A 19 -2.16 0.62 -2.86
C LEU A 19 -3.20 0.63 -1.75
N CYS A 20 -4.34 -0.01 -1.97
CA CYS A 20 -5.34 -0.26 -0.93
C CYS A 20 -5.44 -1.77 -0.67
N ILE A 21 -5.51 -2.15 0.60
CA ILE A 21 -5.65 -3.55 1.03
C ILE A 21 -7.10 -3.84 1.35
N LEU A 22 -7.60 -4.94 0.79
CA LEU A 22 -8.90 -5.51 1.10
C LEU A 22 -8.70 -6.65 2.11
N SER A 23 -9.42 -6.61 3.23
CA SER A 23 -9.35 -7.65 4.26
C SER A 23 -10.73 -8.11 4.70
N GLU A 24 -10.75 -9.22 5.44
CA GLU A 24 -11.97 -9.83 5.99
C GLU A 24 -13.04 -10.19 4.95
N ILE A 25 -12.63 -10.48 3.71
CA ILE A 25 -13.57 -10.69 2.61
C ILE A 25 -14.25 -12.07 2.74
N PRO A 26 -15.57 -12.16 2.93
CA PRO A 26 -16.26 -13.44 3.04
C PRO A 26 -16.16 -14.26 1.74
N HIS A 27 -16.07 -15.59 1.85
CA HIS A 27 -15.97 -16.48 0.68
C HIS A 27 -17.05 -16.24 -0.40
N PRO A 28 -18.32 -15.96 -0.07
CA PRO A 28 -19.36 -15.67 -1.07
C PRO A 28 -19.13 -14.39 -1.88
N VAL A 29 -18.39 -13.40 -1.36
CA VAL A 29 -18.18 -12.11 -2.04
C VAL A 29 -17.29 -12.31 -3.27
N THR A 30 -17.81 -12.06 -4.47
CA THR A 30 -17.05 -12.28 -5.71
C THR A 30 -16.21 -11.06 -6.10
N LEU A 31 -15.21 -11.27 -6.97
CA LEU A 31 -14.46 -10.17 -7.59
C LEU A 31 -15.38 -9.17 -8.28
N ARG A 32 -16.44 -9.64 -8.94
CA ARG A 32 -17.44 -8.79 -9.58
C ARG A 32 -18.13 -7.87 -8.58
N MET A 33 -18.55 -8.40 -7.43
CA MET A 33 -19.19 -7.60 -6.38
C MET A 33 -18.25 -6.51 -5.86
N ILE A 34 -16.98 -6.85 -5.63
CA ILE A 34 -15.96 -5.89 -5.19
C ILE A 34 -15.73 -4.82 -6.26
N SER A 35 -15.54 -5.21 -7.53
CA SER A 35 -15.34 -4.25 -8.62
C SER A 35 -16.52 -3.31 -8.83
N SER A 36 -17.76 -3.80 -8.61
CA SER A 36 -18.95 -2.96 -8.68
C SER A 36 -19.07 -1.98 -7.52
N ALA A 37 -18.38 -2.23 -6.40
CA ALA A 37 -18.29 -1.29 -5.29
C ALA A 37 -17.27 -0.16 -5.53
N PHE A 38 -16.50 -0.18 -6.62
CA PHE A 38 -15.60 0.92 -7.00
C PHE A 38 -16.28 1.95 -7.92
N VAL A 39 -17.57 1.79 -8.18
CA VAL A 39 -18.33 2.74 -9.01
C VAL A 39 -18.50 4.04 -8.24
N PHE A 40 -17.93 5.12 -8.79
CA PHE A 40 -18.01 6.45 -8.20
C PHE A 40 -19.46 6.92 -8.12
N GLU A 41 -19.90 7.27 -6.91
CA GLU A 41 -21.19 7.93 -6.73
C GLU A 41 -21.10 9.37 -7.24
N PRO A 42 -22.03 9.83 -8.12
CA PRO A 42 -22.02 11.18 -8.68
C PRO A 42 -22.10 12.31 -7.65
N GLU A 43 -22.48 11.98 -6.41
CA GLU A 43 -22.72 12.95 -5.34
C GLU A 43 -21.51 13.09 -4.39
N CYS A 44 -20.41 12.37 -4.63
CA CYS A 44 -19.22 12.48 -3.79
C CYS A 44 -18.47 13.80 -4.08
N GLU A 45 -18.50 14.72 -3.11
CA GLU A 45 -17.86 16.03 -3.22
C GLU A 45 -16.37 15.94 -3.58
N ALA A 46 -15.63 14.99 -3.00
CA ALA A 46 -14.21 14.78 -3.29
C ALA A 46 -13.97 14.38 -4.77
N VAL A 47 -14.80 13.48 -5.30
CA VAL A 47 -14.70 13.03 -6.71
C VAL A 47 -15.09 14.15 -7.67
N GLU A 48 -16.11 14.95 -7.34
CA GLU A 48 -16.48 16.11 -8.15
C GLU A 48 -15.37 17.17 -8.17
N LYS A 49 -14.77 17.48 -7.02
CA LYS A 49 -13.60 18.38 -6.95
C LYS A 49 -12.44 17.87 -7.81
N LEU A 50 -12.06 16.59 -7.67
CA LEU A 50 -11.04 15.98 -8.52
C LEU A 50 -11.38 16.15 -10.00
N ARG A 51 -12.63 15.89 -10.39
CA ARG A 51 -13.06 16.04 -11.79
C ARG A 51 -12.95 17.49 -12.28
N THR A 52 -13.32 18.49 -11.45
CA THR A 52 -13.15 19.91 -11.80
C THR A 52 -11.68 20.32 -11.96
N MET A 53 -10.77 19.62 -11.27
CA MET A 53 -9.32 19.77 -11.41
C MET A 53 -8.76 18.95 -12.59
N GLY A 54 -9.60 18.35 -13.43
CA GLY A 54 -9.16 17.47 -14.53
C GLY A 54 -8.58 16.13 -14.06
N CYS A 55 -8.77 15.77 -12.79
CA CYS A 55 -8.25 14.55 -12.20
C CYS A 55 -9.33 13.46 -12.14
N ASN A 56 -8.98 12.23 -12.48
CA ASN A 56 -9.88 11.08 -12.40
C ASN A 56 -9.21 9.95 -11.63
N ILE A 57 -9.92 9.39 -10.65
CA ILE A 57 -9.49 8.18 -9.94
C ILE A 57 -9.74 7.00 -10.87
N VAL A 58 -8.71 6.18 -11.11
CA VAL A 58 -8.81 5.01 -11.99
C VAL A 58 -8.39 3.75 -11.22
N PRO A 59 -9.26 2.75 -11.05
CA PRO A 59 -8.84 1.43 -10.57
C PRO A 59 -8.00 0.74 -11.64
N TYR A 60 -6.78 0.36 -11.29
CA TYR A 60 -5.80 -0.25 -12.21
C TYR A 60 -5.80 -1.77 -12.12
N ARG A 61 -5.64 -2.31 -10.91
CA ARG A 61 -5.53 -3.75 -10.67
C ARG A 61 -6.30 -4.11 -9.42
N LEU A 62 -7.23 -5.05 -9.55
CA LEU A 62 -7.90 -5.71 -8.43
C LEU A 62 -7.44 -7.16 -8.37
N HIS A 63 -6.93 -7.59 -7.21
CA HIS A 63 -6.55 -8.97 -6.99
C HIS A 63 -7.07 -9.48 -5.64
N VAL A 64 -7.68 -10.66 -5.61
CA VAL A 64 -8.17 -11.29 -4.38
C VAL A 64 -7.61 -12.69 -4.27
N PHE A 65 -6.95 -12.97 -3.14
CA PHE A 65 -6.33 -14.24 -2.84
C PHE A 65 -7.32 -15.13 -2.09
N LYS A 66 -7.60 -16.30 -2.67
CA LYS A 66 -8.42 -17.34 -2.04
C LYS A 66 -7.50 -18.43 -1.49
N GLU A 67 -7.13 -18.26 -0.24
CA GLU A 67 -6.24 -19.16 0.50
C GLU A 67 -7.04 -20.11 1.41
N PRO A 68 -6.44 -21.17 1.98
CA PRO A 68 -7.07 -22.03 2.97
C PRO A 68 -7.21 -21.34 4.34
N LEU A 69 -7.81 -20.14 4.33
CA LEU A 69 -8.09 -19.28 5.46
C LEU A 69 -9.62 -19.06 5.57
N PRO A 70 -10.12 -18.68 6.77
CA PRO A 70 -11.55 -18.43 6.97
C PRO A 70 -12.11 -17.31 6.09
N LEU A 71 -11.30 -16.28 5.85
CA LEU A 71 -11.63 -15.10 5.06
C LEU A 71 -10.59 -14.90 3.96
N LYS A 72 -11.00 -14.27 2.87
CA LYS A 72 -10.08 -13.87 1.79
C LYS A 72 -9.51 -12.49 2.11
N PHE A 73 -8.43 -12.16 1.42
CA PHE A 73 -7.82 -10.84 1.42
C PHE A 73 -7.37 -10.50 0.01
N GLY A 74 -7.05 -9.25 -0.24
CA GLY A 74 -6.71 -8.79 -1.57
C GLY A 74 -6.13 -7.39 -1.58
N LEU A 75 -5.90 -6.88 -2.77
CA LEU A 75 -5.44 -5.53 -3.00
C LEU A 75 -6.22 -4.92 -4.17
N VAL A 76 -6.35 -3.60 -4.12
CA VAL A 76 -6.71 -2.80 -5.27
C VAL A 76 -5.72 -1.65 -5.41
N GLU A 77 -5.21 -1.47 -6.62
CA GLU A 77 -4.32 -0.38 -6.99
C GLU A 77 -5.13 0.69 -7.71
N PHE A 78 -4.97 1.94 -7.30
CA PHE A 78 -5.56 3.10 -7.96
C PHE A 78 -4.47 4.04 -8.46
N TYR A 79 -4.73 4.76 -9.54
CA TYR A 79 -3.93 5.92 -9.91
C TYR A 79 -4.84 7.11 -10.23
N ILE A 80 -4.27 8.31 -10.17
CA ILE A 80 -4.96 9.52 -10.63
C ILE A 80 -4.51 9.82 -12.05
N TYR A 81 -5.45 9.81 -12.97
CA TYR A 81 -5.25 10.26 -14.33
C TYR A 81 -5.53 11.76 -14.42
N HIS A 82 -4.56 12.54 -14.88
CA HIS A 82 -4.73 13.95 -15.18
C HIS A 82 -5.09 14.12 -16.66
N THR A 83 -6.19 14.81 -16.94
CA THR A 83 -6.39 15.38 -18.28
C THR A 83 -5.39 16.52 -18.46
N THR A 84 -5.05 16.85 -19.71
CA THR A 84 -4.12 17.95 -20.04
C THR A 84 -4.54 19.33 -19.49
N GLU A 85 -5.79 19.49 -19.07
CA GLU A 85 -6.29 20.70 -18.39
C GLU A 85 -6.01 20.70 -16.87
N GLY A 86 -5.67 19.54 -16.29
CA GLY A 86 -5.47 19.29 -14.87
C GLY A 86 -4.01 19.18 -14.41
N GLU A 87 -3.03 19.44 -15.29
CA GLU A 87 -1.60 19.39 -14.94
C GLU A 87 -1.16 20.47 -13.94
N THR A 88 -2.03 21.46 -13.66
CA THR A 88 -1.78 22.53 -12.66
C THR A 88 -2.31 22.21 -11.26
N ALA A 89 -2.96 21.06 -11.06
CA ALA A 89 -3.51 20.66 -9.77
C ALA A 89 -2.41 20.47 -8.72
N ASP A 90 -2.58 21.06 -7.52
CA ASP A 90 -1.64 20.82 -6.41
C ASP A 90 -1.71 19.35 -5.99
N PRO A 91 -0.60 18.59 -6.07
CA PRO A 91 -0.63 17.17 -5.73
C PRO A 91 -0.97 16.88 -4.27
N ALA A 92 -0.73 17.83 -3.36
CA ALA A 92 -1.19 17.70 -1.98
C ALA A 92 -2.73 17.74 -1.90
N GLU A 93 -3.36 18.67 -2.60
CA GLU A 93 -4.82 18.78 -2.67
C GLU A 93 -5.46 17.54 -3.30
N VAL A 94 -4.91 17.06 -4.43
CA VAL A 94 -5.37 15.82 -5.08
C VAL A 94 -5.26 14.61 -4.14
N HIS A 95 -4.19 14.56 -3.33
CA HIS A 95 -3.99 13.50 -2.37
C HIS A 95 -5.02 13.51 -1.24
N GLU A 96 -5.27 14.67 -0.63
CA GLU A 96 -6.28 14.82 0.42
C GLU A 96 -7.68 14.45 -0.10
N LEU A 97 -8.03 14.85 -1.32
CA LEU A 97 -9.30 14.48 -1.94
C LEU A 97 -9.42 12.96 -2.17
N PHE A 98 -8.33 12.30 -2.56
CA PHE A 98 -8.32 10.83 -2.67
C PHE A 98 -8.53 10.16 -1.31
N LEU A 99 -7.82 10.63 -0.27
CA LEU A 99 -7.96 10.09 1.08
C LEU A 99 -9.37 10.30 1.65
N ASP A 100 -9.98 11.46 1.40
CA ASP A 100 -11.36 11.75 1.80
C ASP A 100 -12.36 10.80 1.13
N TRP A 101 -12.28 10.65 -0.20
CA TRP A 101 -13.11 9.70 -0.95
C TRP A 101 -12.93 8.27 -0.44
N MET A 102 -11.69 7.85 -0.22
CA MET A 102 -11.36 6.52 0.27
C MET A 102 -11.96 6.27 1.67
N GLY A 103 -11.75 7.23 2.58
CA GLY A 103 -12.13 7.15 3.98
C GLY A 103 -13.64 7.19 4.22
N THR A 104 -14.39 7.79 3.30
CA THR A 104 -15.83 7.99 3.39
C THR A 104 -16.59 7.01 2.49
N VAL A 105 -16.62 7.27 1.18
CA VAL A 105 -17.48 6.58 0.20
C VAL A 105 -16.97 5.17 -0.06
N LEU A 106 -15.71 5.01 -0.46
CA LEU A 106 -15.17 3.70 -0.82
C LEU A 106 -15.23 2.73 0.37
N ARG A 107 -14.86 3.22 1.56
CA ARG A 107 -14.94 2.42 2.79
C ARG A 107 -16.36 1.96 3.08
N LEU A 108 -17.37 2.83 2.92
CA LEU A 108 -18.77 2.49 3.12
C LEU A 108 -19.26 1.43 2.11
N GLN A 109 -18.93 1.61 0.82
CA GLN A 109 -19.31 0.69 -0.25
C GLN A 109 -18.72 -0.71 -0.04
N ILE A 110 -17.45 -0.80 0.36
CA ILE A 110 -16.80 -2.08 0.69
C ILE A 110 -17.34 -2.69 1.99
N SER A 111 -17.65 -1.86 2.99
CA SER A 111 -18.29 -2.33 4.23
C SER A 111 -19.67 -2.94 3.98
N GLY A 112 -20.40 -2.45 2.96
CA GLY A 112 -21.65 -3.05 2.50
C GLY A 112 -21.52 -4.50 2.01
N LEU A 113 -20.30 -4.95 1.69
CA LEU A 113 -19.98 -6.34 1.35
C LEU A 113 -19.51 -7.17 2.56
N ASN A 114 -19.61 -6.63 3.79
CA ASN A 114 -19.02 -7.18 5.01
C ASN A 114 -17.50 -7.42 4.85
N SER A 115 -16.81 -6.49 4.20
CA SER A 115 -15.37 -6.53 3.97
C SER A 115 -14.75 -5.20 4.41
N LEU A 116 -13.43 -5.16 4.60
CA LEU A 116 -12.72 -3.96 4.98
C LEU A 116 -11.80 -3.52 3.84
N ILE A 117 -11.59 -2.20 3.73
CA ILE A 117 -10.57 -1.59 2.89
C ILE A 117 -9.77 -0.57 3.70
N ALA A 118 -8.46 -0.59 3.55
CA ALA A 118 -7.54 0.33 4.20
C ALA A 118 -6.38 0.67 3.26
N LEU A 119 -5.69 1.79 3.53
CA LEU A 119 -4.53 2.16 2.75
C LEU A 119 -3.39 1.18 3.07
N GLY A 120 -2.76 0.64 2.02
CA GLY A 120 -1.64 -0.30 2.09
C GLY A 120 -0.28 0.37 2.14
N GLN A 121 -0.24 1.68 2.41
CA GLN A 121 0.95 2.51 2.49
C GLN A 121 0.75 3.58 3.58
N PRO A 122 1.83 4.27 4.02
CA PRO A 122 1.73 5.42 4.91
C PRO A 122 0.84 6.51 4.30
N SER A 123 -0.06 7.10 5.10
CA SER A 123 -1.07 8.03 4.58
C SER A 123 -0.49 9.34 4.08
N GLU A 124 0.73 9.70 4.48
CA GLU A 124 1.37 10.92 3.99
C GLU A 124 1.97 10.80 2.58
N LEU A 125 2.00 9.59 2.00
CA LEU A 125 2.64 9.36 0.70
C LEU A 125 1.66 9.42 -0.46
N TYR A 126 1.99 10.21 -1.48
CA TYR A 126 1.18 10.35 -2.69
C TYR A 126 1.26 9.12 -3.59
N SER A 127 2.36 8.37 -3.48
CA SER A 127 2.62 7.15 -4.25
C SER A 127 3.03 6.01 -3.33
N ALA A 128 2.51 4.80 -3.61
CA ALA A 128 2.91 3.56 -2.97
C ALA A 128 4.34 3.18 -3.31
N THR A 129 4.81 3.57 -4.51
CA THR A 129 6.04 3.05 -5.11
C THR A 129 7.28 3.25 -4.25
N PRO A 130 7.55 4.45 -3.68
CA PRO A 130 8.68 4.65 -2.78
C PRO A 130 8.63 3.74 -1.56
N PHE A 131 7.45 3.58 -0.94
CA PHE A 131 7.27 2.71 0.21
C PHE A 131 7.48 1.25 -0.14
N LEU A 132 6.87 0.75 -1.21
CA LEU A 132 6.99 -0.66 -1.62
C LEU A 132 8.42 -1.02 -2.04
N THR A 133 9.12 -0.07 -2.65
CA THR A 133 10.54 -0.20 -3.01
C THR A 133 11.39 -0.31 -1.76
N GLU A 134 11.19 0.60 -0.80
CA GLU A 134 11.94 0.58 0.45
C GLU A 134 11.63 -0.67 1.27
N LEU A 135 10.36 -1.05 1.38
CA LEU A 135 9.89 -2.26 2.05
C LEU A 135 10.61 -3.51 1.53
N SER A 136 10.74 -3.63 0.21
CA SER A 136 11.45 -4.76 -0.41
C SER A 136 12.96 -4.69 -0.22
N ARG A 137 13.51 -3.48 -0.05
CA ARG A 137 14.95 -3.24 0.08
C ARG A 137 15.48 -3.50 1.48
N VAL A 138 14.74 -3.07 2.52
CA VAL A 138 15.24 -3.08 3.90
C VAL A 138 14.64 -4.17 4.79
N CYS A 139 13.40 -4.59 4.52
CA CYS A 139 12.75 -5.62 5.32
C CYS A 139 13.07 -7.00 4.73
N SER A 140 13.97 -7.73 5.38
CA SER A 140 14.41 -9.06 4.92
C SER A 140 13.29 -10.09 4.83
N PHE A 141 12.15 -9.86 5.49
CA PHE A 141 10.94 -10.68 5.36
C PHE A 141 10.47 -10.78 3.91
N PHE A 142 10.63 -9.74 3.10
CA PHE A 142 10.13 -9.68 1.71
C PHE A 142 11.15 -10.17 0.67
N ASN A 143 12.10 -11.00 1.10
CA ASN A 143 13.09 -11.59 0.20
C ASN A 143 12.47 -12.65 -0.72
N SER A 144 12.60 -12.47 -2.04
CA SER A 144 12.07 -13.38 -3.06
C SER A 144 12.66 -14.80 -3.02
N GLY A 145 13.81 -15.00 -2.36
CA GLY A 145 14.37 -16.34 -2.12
C GLY A 145 13.62 -17.14 -1.05
N ALA A 146 12.87 -16.47 -0.17
CA ALA A 146 12.17 -17.07 0.96
C ALA A 146 10.66 -17.23 0.72
N ILE A 147 10.08 -16.48 -0.21
CA ILE A 147 8.64 -16.45 -0.49
C ILE A 147 8.35 -16.84 -1.94
N ASP A 148 7.39 -17.74 -2.15
CA ASP A 148 6.99 -18.16 -3.50
C ASP A 148 6.12 -17.11 -4.23
N ASP A 149 5.19 -16.46 -3.51
CA ASP A 149 4.31 -15.40 -4.04
C ASP A 149 4.42 -14.15 -3.16
N LEU A 150 5.29 -13.23 -3.59
CA LEU A 150 5.61 -12.01 -2.84
C LEU A 150 4.41 -11.07 -2.75
N ASP A 151 3.64 -10.91 -3.82
CA ASP A 151 2.46 -10.04 -3.83
C ASP A 151 1.44 -10.51 -2.79
N LYS A 152 1.18 -11.82 -2.72
CA LYS A 152 0.25 -12.41 -1.76
C LYS A 152 0.71 -12.23 -0.32
N VAL A 153 1.97 -12.58 -0.02
CA VAL A 153 2.51 -12.47 1.34
C VAL A 153 2.60 -11.01 1.78
N ARG A 154 3.03 -10.11 0.90
CA ARG A 154 3.04 -8.66 1.15
C ARG A 154 1.66 -8.13 1.44
N THR A 155 0.67 -8.47 0.62
CA THR A 155 -0.74 -8.07 0.84
C THR A 155 -1.24 -8.56 2.19
N PHE A 156 -0.96 -9.81 2.54
CA PHE A 156 -1.35 -10.36 3.83
C PHE A 156 -0.69 -9.59 4.99
N ILE A 157 0.62 -9.38 4.97
CA ILE A 157 1.32 -8.65 6.05
C ILE A 157 0.77 -7.22 6.16
N LEU A 158 0.64 -6.50 5.05
CA LEU A 158 0.11 -5.14 5.04
C LEU A 158 -1.34 -5.07 5.53
N SER A 159 -2.14 -6.13 5.37
CA SER A 159 -3.50 -6.22 5.95
C SER A 159 -3.51 -6.26 7.48
N LYS A 160 -2.37 -6.59 8.11
CA LYS A 160 -2.19 -6.69 9.56
C LYS A 160 -1.41 -5.51 10.14
N VAL A 161 -0.82 -4.66 9.30
CA VAL A 161 -0.08 -3.48 9.72
C VAL A 161 -1.06 -2.34 10.02
N ARG A 162 -0.85 -1.67 11.16
CA ARG A 162 -1.45 -0.39 11.47
C ARG A 162 -0.44 0.70 11.17
N PHE A 163 -0.66 1.45 10.10
CA PHE A 163 0.21 2.57 9.73
C PHE A 163 0.10 3.72 10.74
N ASN A 164 1.22 4.40 10.98
CA ASN A 164 1.29 5.62 11.76
C ASN A 164 0.74 6.79 10.94
N CYS A 165 0.11 7.77 11.58
CA CYS A 165 -0.44 8.96 10.93
C CYS A 165 0.39 10.23 11.22
N ASP A 166 1.63 10.06 11.65
CA ASP A 166 2.48 11.15 12.16
C ASP A 166 3.19 11.94 11.04
N GLY A 167 3.03 11.55 9.77
CA GLY A 167 3.60 12.25 8.61
C GLY A 167 5.14 12.22 8.54
N LEU A 168 5.76 11.25 9.21
CA LEU A 168 7.21 11.20 9.42
C LEU A 168 8.01 11.04 8.12
N ASN A 169 7.40 10.47 7.08
CA ASN A 169 8.04 10.22 5.80
C ASN A 169 7.52 11.14 4.67
N ALA A 170 6.81 12.24 4.98
CA ALA A 170 6.24 13.14 3.96
C ALA A 170 7.30 13.77 3.03
N HIS A 171 8.55 13.88 3.51
CA HIS A 171 9.70 14.36 2.73
C HIS A 171 9.99 13.49 1.48
N VAL A 172 9.52 12.23 1.46
CA VAL A 172 9.69 11.31 0.33
C VAL A 172 8.90 11.77 -0.90
N ASN A 173 7.77 12.49 -0.72
CA ASN A 173 6.97 13.02 -1.83
C ASN A 173 7.77 13.99 -2.73
N ALA A 174 8.69 14.75 -2.13
CA ALA A 174 9.55 15.69 -2.87
C ALA A 174 10.67 14.98 -3.66
N ARG A 175 11.13 13.81 -3.20
CA ARG A 175 12.23 13.05 -3.84
C ARG A 175 11.83 12.36 -5.13
N ALA A 176 10.59 11.90 -5.26
CA ALA A 176 10.10 11.30 -6.50
C ALA A 176 10.26 12.23 -7.71
N ARG A 177 10.13 13.55 -7.50
CA ARG A 177 10.29 14.57 -8.55
C ARG A 177 11.74 14.88 -8.94
N VAL A 178 12.70 14.69 -8.03
CA VAL A 178 14.11 15.07 -8.27
C VAL A 178 14.85 13.98 -9.05
N SER A 179 14.50 12.69 -8.86
CA SER A 179 15.09 11.61 -9.65
C SER A 179 14.76 11.73 -11.15
N GLU A 180 13.58 12.25 -11.51
CA GLU A 180 13.19 12.49 -12.90
C GLU A 180 13.93 13.68 -13.54
N ALA A 181 14.24 14.73 -12.76
CA ALA A 181 14.96 15.90 -13.26
C ALA A 181 16.46 15.64 -13.53
N VAL A 182 17.04 14.60 -12.90
CA VAL A 182 18.46 14.25 -13.08
C VAL A 182 18.67 13.30 -14.28
N GLU A 183 17.65 12.54 -14.69
CA GLU A 183 17.73 11.68 -15.88
C GLU A 183 17.42 12.42 -17.20
N MET A 184 16.70 13.55 -17.15
CA MET A 184 16.51 14.46 -18.29
C MET A 184 17.33 15.74 -18.12
N GLY A 185 18.60 15.68 -18.51
CA GLY A 185 19.53 16.80 -18.36
C GLY A 185 19.02 18.14 -18.91
N SER A 186 19.07 19.17 -18.07
CA SER A 186 19.32 20.55 -18.48
C SER A 186 19.90 21.33 -17.31
N GLY A 187 20.91 22.14 -17.59
CA GLY A 187 21.80 22.75 -16.60
C GLY A 187 21.27 24.02 -15.92
N GLU A 188 22.06 24.39 -14.90
CA GLU A 188 22.18 25.71 -14.27
C GLU A 188 20.90 26.36 -13.72
N VAL A 189 20.70 26.15 -12.41
CA VAL A 189 20.34 27.28 -11.53
C VAL A 189 21.32 27.28 -10.35
N VAL A 190 22.22 28.25 -10.37
CA VAL A 190 23.13 28.57 -9.26
C VAL A 190 22.31 29.29 -8.19
N ALA A 191 22.18 28.66 -7.02
CA ALA A 191 21.87 29.36 -5.78
C ALA A 191 22.81 28.84 -4.69
N GLU A 192 23.53 29.78 -4.09
CA GLU A 192 24.71 29.56 -3.27
C GLU A 192 24.46 28.74 -2.00
N ASP A 193 25.46 27.89 -1.75
CA ASP A 193 25.63 27.00 -0.63
C ASP A 193 25.88 27.79 0.68
N ARG A 194 24.98 27.61 1.65
CA ARG A 194 25.31 27.71 3.07
C ARG A 194 24.59 26.61 3.86
N GLY A 195 25.18 25.42 3.84
CA GLY A 195 25.21 24.57 5.02
C GLY A 195 24.79 23.13 4.80
N ASN A 196 25.78 22.27 4.54
CA ASN A 196 25.82 20.86 4.91
C ASN A 196 24.53 20.04 4.72
N ALA A 197 24.30 19.53 3.51
CA ALA A 197 23.56 18.28 3.33
C ALA A 197 23.93 17.52 2.05
N ARG A 198 25.20 17.55 1.61
CA ARG A 198 25.71 16.52 0.69
C ARG A 198 25.95 15.24 1.50
N GLY A 199 24.95 14.35 1.53
CA GLY A 199 25.13 12.97 1.99
C GLY A 199 24.20 12.46 3.09
N SER A 200 23.18 13.20 3.54
CA SER A 200 22.15 12.61 4.40
C SER A 200 21.14 11.86 3.54
N VAL A 201 21.33 10.56 3.38
CA VAL A 201 20.21 9.66 3.05
C VAL A 201 19.25 9.83 4.22
N THR A 202 18.23 10.70 4.08
CA THR A 202 17.18 10.83 5.09
C THR A 202 16.60 9.43 5.29
N GLU A 203 16.90 8.86 6.45
CA GLU A 203 16.58 7.49 6.80
C GLU A 203 15.07 7.37 6.95
N TRP A 204 14.49 6.34 6.33
CA TRP A 204 13.06 6.05 6.49
C TRP A 204 12.75 5.79 7.96
N LYS A 205 11.74 6.48 8.48
CA LYS A 205 11.23 6.19 9.82
C LYS A 205 10.21 5.06 9.74
N SER A 206 10.08 4.34 10.85
CA SER A 206 9.02 3.34 11.06
C SER A 206 7.66 3.89 10.62
N VAL A 207 6.98 3.12 9.79
CA VAL A 207 5.72 3.50 9.16
C VAL A 207 4.51 2.92 9.84
N GLY A 208 4.67 1.94 10.72
CA GLY A 208 3.55 1.25 11.33
C GLY A 208 3.94 0.10 12.22
N LYS A 209 2.90 -0.53 12.80
CA LYS A 209 3.04 -1.61 13.77
C LYS A 209 2.27 -2.84 13.33
N LEU A 210 2.88 -4.01 13.47
CA LEU A 210 2.22 -5.30 13.37
C LEU A 210 2.19 -5.94 14.75
N GLN A 211 0.99 -6.17 15.28
CA GLN A 211 0.81 -6.90 16.54
C GLN A 211 0.62 -8.38 16.26
N LEU A 212 1.38 -9.24 16.93
CA LEU A 212 1.29 -10.69 16.75
C LEU A 212 -0.13 -11.24 17.00
N SER A 213 -0.89 -10.60 17.90
CA SER A 213 -2.29 -10.94 18.21
C SER A 213 -3.27 -10.72 17.05
N MET A 214 -2.88 -10.00 15.99
CA MET A 214 -3.69 -9.79 14.78
C MET A 214 -3.61 -10.98 13.81
N ILE A 215 -2.68 -11.90 14.04
CA ILE A 215 -2.48 -13.09 13.23
C ILE A 215 -3.08 -14.29 13.98
N SER A 216 -4.14 -14.86 13.42
CA SER A 216 -4.76 -16.06 14.01
C SER A 216 -3.81 -17.27 13.92
N PRO A 217 -4.02 -18.32 14.73
CA PRO A 217 -3.23 -19.55 14.60
C PRO A 217 -3.27 -20.17 13.20
N GLU A 218 -4.43 -20.14 12.53
CA GLU A 218 -4.59 -20.62 11.15
C GLU A 218 -3.79 -19.78 10.15
N GLU A 219 -3.81 -18.46 10.32
CA GLU A 219 -3.00 -17.53 9.54
C GLU A 219 -1.51 -17.75 9.79
N MET A 220 -1.11 -18.02 11.03
CA MET A 220 0.28 -18.35 11.39
C MET A 220 0.75 -19.62 10.68
N LEU A 221 -0.08 -20.67 10.71
CA LEU A 221 0.21 -21.91 10.00
C LEU A 221 0.26 -21.69 8.49
N TRP A 222 -0.61 -20.86 7.93
CA TRP A 222 -0.56 -20.53 6.52
C TRP A 222 0.72 -19.75 6.16
N LEU A 223 1.06 -18.72 6.93
CA LEU A 223 2.24 -17.88 6.71
C LEU A 223 3.53 -18.70 6.77
N SER A 224 3.64 -19.63 7.73
CA SER A 224 4.79 -20.53 7.82
C SER A 224 4.97 -21.46 6.61
N LYS A 225 3.88 -21.73 5.86
CA LYS A 225 3.95 -22.47 4.60
C LYS A 225 4.31 -21.58 3.41
N GLN A 226 4.03 -20.27 3.48
CA GLN A 226 4.37 -19.32 2.41
C GLN A 226 5.80 -18.80 2.49
N HIS A 227 6.43 -18.87 3.65
CA HIS A 227 7.75 -18.29 3.92
C HIS A 227 8.72 -19.35 4.45
N ARG A 228 9.72 -19.73 3.64
CA ARG A 228 10.62 -20.88 3.90
C ARG A 228 11.49 -20.74 5.16
N GLN A 229 11.78 -19.51 5.57
CA GLN A 229 12.59 -19.23 6.77
C GLN A 229 11.72 -18.95 8.00
N PHE A 230 10.39 -19.05 7.88
CA PHE A 230 9.49 -18.75 8.99
C PHE A 230 9.68 -19.77 10.13
N PRO A 231 9.59 -19.37 11.40
CA PRO A 231 9.72 -20.29 12.52
C PRO A 231 8.72 -21.45 12.45
N PRO A 232 9.09 -22.66 12.91
CA PRO A 232 8.22 -23.83 12.82
C PRO A 232 6.88 -23.63 13.53
N VAL A 233 5.80 -24.02 12.84
CA VAL A 233 4.43 -24.09 13.38
C VAL A 233 4.00 -25.55 13.38
N SER A 234 3.57 -26.04 14.54
CA SER A 234 3.15 -27.44 14.73
C SER A 234 1.64 -27.57 14.73
N VAL A 235 1.15 -28.71 14.22
CA VAL A 235 -0.27 -29.07 14.24
C VAL A 235 -0.41 -30.41 14.95
N GLN A 236 -1.15 -30.43 16.06
CA GLN A 236 -1.51 -31.64 16.80
C GLN A 236 -3.03 -31.76 16.85
N GLY A 237 -3.58 -32.63 16.00
CA GLY A 237 -5.03 -32.73 15.81
C GLY A 237 -5.60 -31.43 15.21
N LYS A 238 -6.46 -30.75 15.98
CA LYS A 238 -7.03 -29.43 15.61
C LYS A 238 -6.28 -28.25 16.23
N THR A 239 -5.28 -28.50 17.07
CA THR A 239 -4.56 -27.45 17.78
C THR A 239 -3.32 -27.05 16.99
N ILE A 240 -3.19 -25.75 16.74
CA ILE A 240 -2.00 -25.14 16.13
C ILE A 240 -1.17 -24.51 17.24
N THR A 241 0.11 -24.85 17.31
CA THR A 241 1.04 -24.32 18.31
C THR A 241 2.31 -23.81 17.65
N TYR A 242 2.87 -22.74 18.21
CA TYR A 242 4.12 -22.15 17.78
C TYR A 242 4.81 -21.50 18.98
N ASN A 243 6.13 -21.32 18.89
CA ASN A 243 6.87 -20.58 19.91
C ASN A 243 6.68 -19.08 19.68
N THR A 244 5.84 -18.45 20.51
CA THR A 244 5.55 -17.01 20.43
C THR A 244 6.81 -16.16 20.48
N VAL A 245 7.80 -16.50 21.32
CA VAL A 245 9.05 -15.73 21.45
C VAL A 245 9.87 -15.81 20.17
N THR A 246 9.97 -16.99 19.57
CA THR A 246 10.71 -17.18 18.30
C THR A 246 10.02 -16.49 17.13
N VAL A 247 8.69 -16.59 17.04
CA VAL A 247 7.91 -15.91 15.99
C VAL A 247 7.99 -14.40 16.13
N ASP A 248 7.84 -13.88 17.35
CA ASP A 248 7.97 -12.45 17.65
C ASP A 248 9.34 -11.91 17.27
N ALA A 249 10.42 -12.57 17.71
CA ALA A 249 11.78 -12.18 17.38
C ALA A 249 12.03 -12.20 15.87
N PHE A 250 11.58 -13.25 15.17
CA PHE A 250 11.71 -13.36 13.72
C PHE A 250 10.98 -12.22 13.01
N LEU A 251 9.71 -11.96 13.34
CA LEU A 251 8.94 -10.87 12.72
C LEU A 251 9.56 -9.51 13.02
N ARG A 252 9.98 -9.27 14.27
CA ARG A 252 10.64 -8.02 14.67
C ARG A 252 11.91 -7.76 13.87
N GLU A 253 12.78 -8.75 13.75
CA GLU A 253 14.05 -8.62 13.02
C GLU A 253 13.84 -8.49 11.52
N SER A 254 12.89 -9.24 10.95
CA SER A 254 12.70 -9.32 9.50
C SER A 254 11.85 -8.21 8.90
N LEU A 255 10.97 -7.58 9.70
CA LEU A 255 10.14 -6.44 9.30
C LEU A 255 10.74 -5.08 9.66
N ALA A 256 11.78 -5.05 10.50
CA ALA A 256 12.55 -3.84 10.76
C ALA A 256 13.27 -3.33 9.48
N PRO A 257 13.61 -2.03 9.41
CA PRO A 257 13.25 -0.96 10.36
C PRO A 257 11.85 -0.34 10.12
N LEU A 258 11.16 -0.70 9.04
CA LEU A 258 9.95 0.01 8.62
C LEU A 258 8.72 -0.36 9.43
N ILE A 259 8.57 -1.63 9.82
CA ILE A 259 7.40 -2.10 10.56
C ILE A 259 7.87 -2.62 11.91
N GLU A 260 7.34 -2.01 12.97
CA GLU A 260 7.61 -2.41 14.34
C GLU A 260 6.74 -3.60 14.76
N VAL A 261 7.31 -4.51 15.53
CA VAL A 261 6.61 -5.62 16.18
C VAL A 261 6.77 -5.47 17.70
N PRO A 262 5.80 -4.80 18.36
CA PRO A 262 5.86 -4.48 19.79
C PRO A 262 5.48 -5.66 20.69
#